data_AF-A0A378MFK2-F1
#
_entry.id   AF-A0A378MFK2-F1
#
_cell.length_a   1.000
_cell.length_b   1.000
_cell.length_c   1.000
_cell.angle_alpha   90.00
_cell.angle_beta   90.00
_cell.angle_gamma   90.00
#
_symmetry.space_group_name_H-M   'P 1'
#
loop_
_entity.id
_entity.type
_entity.pdbx_description
1 polymer ?
#
loop_
_entity_poly.entity_id
_entity_poly.type
_entity_poly.pdbx_seq_one_letter_code
_entity_poly.pdbx_strand_id
1 'polypeptide(L)'
;MWEIKRFYREEFHVGLQALAFIQKETGVELDEDEAGFIALHLVNARVDKQQIDQTVVMTNIVQDILGIVKYHYGVVLDESSLNYTRFVTHLQYVAQRIINGELVESQDDFLYEHVKRKYNRAFKCMEKINHYLEAQHQVMLSRDECVYLTIHIFRVMERDTKEPDQF
;
A
#
# COMPACT_ATOMS: atom_id res chain seq x y z
N MET A 1 -4.83 10.69 -28.49
CA MET A 1 -6.27 11.02 -28.32
C MET A 1 -7.24 9.86 -28.55
N TRP A 2 -6.94 8.92 -29.45
CA TRP A 2 -7.80 7.76 -29.71
C TRP A 2 -8.04 6.86 -28.48
N GLU A 3 -7.06 6.78 -27.57
CA GLU A 3 -7.14 5.99 -26.34
C GLU A 3 -8.15 6.58 -25.34
N ILE A 4 -8.19 7.92 -25.19
CA ILE A 4 -9.12 8.58 -24.25
C ILE A 4 -10.58 8.38 -24.69
N LYS A 5 -10.88 8.57 -25.98
CA LYS A 5 -12.20 8.27 -26.58
C LYS A 5 -12.61 6.81 -26.37
N ARG A 6 -11.67 5.88 -26.31
CA ARG A 6 -11.94 4.44 -26.19
C ARG A 6 -12.15 3.98 -24.75
N PHE A 7 -11.33 4.46 -23.82
CA PHE A 7 -11.30 4.01 -22.42
C PHE A 7 -12.14 4.87 -21.47
N TYR A 8 -12.35 6.16 -21.77
CA TYR A 8 -13.07 7.12 -20.91
C TYR A 8 -14.25 7.74 -21.68
N ARG A 9 -15.15 6.89 -22.16
CA ARG A 9 -16.26 7.31 -23.04
C ARG A 9 -17.23 8.28 -22.37
N GLU A 10 -17.51 8.08 -21.09
CA GLU A 10 -18.43 8.95 -20.36
C GLU A 10 -17.81 10.32 -20.13
N GLU A 11 -16.57 10.39 -19.69
CA GLU A 11 -15.85 11.65 -19.47
C GLU A 11 -15.60 12.38 -20.79
N PHE A 12 -15.36 11.65 -21.88
CA PHE A 12 -15.27 12.23 -23.22
C PHE A 12 -16.60 12.83 -23.68
N HIS A 13 -17.73 12.17 -23.40
CA HIS A 13 -19.05 12.72 -23.69
C HIS A 13 -19.33 14.01 -22.90
N VAL A 14 -18.93 14.06 -21.63
CA VAL A 14 -18.98 15.28 -20.81
C VAL A 14 -18.06 16.36 -21.40
N GLY A 15 -16.88 16.00 -21.89
CA GLY A 15 -15.98 16.91 -22.61
C GLY A 15 -16.63 17.56 -23.82
N LEU A 16 -17.35 16.78 -24.64
CA LEU A 16 -18.09 17.30 -25.80
C LEU A 16 -19.20 18.28 -25.39
N GLN A 17 -19.93 17.97 -24.32
CA GLN A 17 -20.94 18.87 -23.77
C GLN A 17 -20.32 20.18 -23.25
N ALA A 18 -19.13 20.10 -22.64
CA ALA A 18 -18.39 21.26 -22.19
C ALA A 18 -17.94 22.16 -23.36
N LEU A 19 -17.49 21.59 -24.48
CA LEU A 19 -17.15 22.37 -25.68
C LEU A 19 -18.39 23.10 -26.25
N ALA A 20 -19.53 22.41 -26.34
CA ALA A 20 -20.79 23.02 -26.78
C ALA A 20 -21.22 24.18 -25.86
N PHE A 21 -21.01 24.03 -24.55
CA PHE A 21 -21.25 25.10 -23.58
C PHE A 21 -20.30 26.29 -23.79
N ILE A 22 -19.00 26.05 -23.96
CA ILE A 22 -18.00 27.10 -24.21
C ILE A 22 -18.32 27.88 -25.49
N GLN A 23 -18.68 27.19 -26.57
CA GLN A 23 -19.06 27.83 -27.83
C GLN A 23 -20.30 28.72 -27.65
N LYS A 24 -21.29 28.25 -26.89
CA LYS A 24 -22.50 29.02 -26.61
C LYS A 24 -22.21 30.30 -25.82
N GLU A 25 -21.33 30.24 -24.82
CA GLU A 25 -21.05 31.37 -23.93
C GLU A 25 -20.02 32.35 -24.50
N THR A 26 -19.07 31.87 -25.32
CA THR A 26 -17.93 32.67 -25.80
C THR A 26 -17.96 32.94 -27.30
N GLY A 27 -18.76 32.19 -28.06
CA GLY A 27 -18.76 32.22 -29.53
C GLY A 27 -17.55 31.53 -30.18
N VAL A 28 -16.64 30.96 -29.39
CA VAL A 28 -15.42 30.30 -29.90
C VAL A 28 -15.68 28.80 -30.09
N GLU A 29 -15.44 28.30 -31.30
CA GLU A 29 -15.48 26.88 -31.59
C GLU A 29 -14.10 26.26 -31.35
N LEU A 30 -14.08 25.22 -30.51
CA LEU A 30 -12.87 24.47 -30.14
C LEU A 30 -12.92 23.09 -30.80
N ASP A 31 -11.74 22.56 -31.13
CA ASP A 31 -11.61 21.24 -31.75
C ASP A 31 -12.08 20.13 -30.80
N GLU A 32 -12.62 19.04 -31.36
CA GLU A 32 -13.08 17.86 -30.62
C GLU A 32 -11.96 17.24 -29.77
N ASP A 33 -10.71 17.47 -30.18
CA ASP A 33 -9.51 17.08 -29.47
C ASP A 33 -9.41 17.69 -28.06
N GLU A 34 -9.95 18.90 -27.85
CA GLU A 34 -10.04 19.55 -26.53
C GLU A 34 -11.00 18.84 -25.58
N ALA A 35 -12.03 18.15 -26.10
CA ALA A 35 -12.90 17.32 -25.28
C ALA A 35 -12.12 16.15 -24.65
N GLY A 36 -11.06 15.67 -25.31
CA GLY A 36 -10.15 14.67 -24.77
C GLY A 36 -9.35 15.18 -23.58
N PHE A 37 -8.89 16.43 -23.63
CA PHE A 37 -8.16 17.07 -22.53
C PHE A 37 -9.09 17.38 -21.34
N ILE A 38 -10.30 17.89 -21.59
CA ILE A 38 -11.32 18.09 -20.56
C ILE A 38 -11.66 16.76 -19.88
N ALA A 39 -11.87 15.69 -20.67
CA ALA A 39 -12.12 14.36 -20.15
C ALA A 39 -10.97 13.86 -19.26
N LEU A 40 -9.72 14.07 -19.68
CA LEU A 40 -8.55 13.70 -18.89
C LEU A 40 -8.47 14.48 -17.58
N HIS A 41 -8.77 15.78 -17.59
CA HIS A 41 -8.84 16.58 -16.38
C HIS A 41 -9.96 16.13 -15.44
N LEU A 42 -11.11 15.71 -15.96
CA LEU A 42 -12.20 15.13 -15.17
C LEU A 42 -11.83 13.77 -14.58
N VAL A 43 -11.15 12.91 -15.34
CA VAL A 43 -10.61 11.64 -14.82
C VAL A 43 -9.60 11.92 -13.71
N ASN A 44 -8.66 12.84 -13.95
CA ASN A 44 -7.66 13.22 -12.95
C ASN A 44 -8.27 13.92 -11.72
N ALA A 45 -9.43 14.57 -11.86
CA ALA A 45 -10.18 15.16 -10.76
C ALA A 45 -11.04 14.13 -10.01
N ARG A 46 -11.45 13.03 -10.68
CA ARG A 46 -12.14 11.88 -10.08
C ARG A 46 -11.18 10.96 -9.33
N VAL A 47 -9.92 10.88 -9.76
CA VAL A 47 -8.85 10.27 -8.98
C VAL A 47 -8.59 11.19 -7.79
N ASP A 48 -9.27 10.88 -6.69
CA ASP A 48 -9.33 11.73 -5.51
C ASP A 48 -7.90 12.08 -5.03
N LYS A 49 -7.61 13.34 -4.75
CA LYS A 49 -6.33 13.74 -4.15
C LYS A 49 -6.08 12.93 -2.86
N GLN A 50 -7.16 12.61 -2.15
CA GLN A 50 -7.14 11.70 -1.01
C GLN A 50 -6.70 10.27 -1.37
N GLN A 51 -7.11 9.71 -2.52
CA GLN A 51 -6.65 8.38 -2.96
C GLN A 51 -5.16 8.38 -3.34
N ILE A 52 -4.68 9.45 -3.97
CA ILE A 52 -3.24 9.62 -4.27
C ILE A 52 -2.46 9.76 -2.95
N ASP A 53 -2.94 10.59 -2.02
CA ASP A 53 -2.33 10.74 -0.69
C ASP A 53 -2.34 9.42 0.09
N GLN A 54 -3.45 8.65 0.05
CA GLN A 54 -3.56 7.34 0.70
C GLN A 54 -2.60 6.32 0.09
N THR A 55 -2.44 6.30 -1.23
CA THR A 55 -1.51 5.39 -1.92
C THR A 55 -0.05 5.70 -1.54
N VAL A 56 0.29 7.00 -1.44
CA VAL A 56 1.61 7.45 -1.00
C VAL A 56 1.85 7.08 0.47
N VAL A 57 0.89 7.34 1.36
CA VAL A 57 0.97 6.98 2.79
C VAL A 57 1.11 5.46 2.95
N MET A 58 0.32 4.67 2.22
CA MET A 58 0.43 3.21 2.24
C MET A 58 1.82 2.75 1.82
N THR A 59 2.34 3.32 0.72
CA THR A 59 3.68 2.98 0.23
C THR A 59 4.76 3.32 1.26
N ASN A 60 4.65 4.47 1.93
CA ASN A 60 5.59 4.89 2.98
C ASN A 60 5.58 3.93 4.17
N ILE A 61 4.40 3.55 4.67
CA ILE A 61 4.27 2.57 5.76
C ILE A 61 4.95 1.26 5.38
N VAL A 62 4.69 0.74 4.18
CA VAL A 62 5.31 -0.50 3.70
C VAL A 62 6.83 -0.37 3.65
N GLN A 63 7.37 0.71 3.07
CA GLN A 63 8.81 0.94 2.95
C GLN A 63 9.49 1.10 4.32
N ASP A 64 8.88 1.83 5.24
CA ASP A 64 9.39 2.02 6.60
C ASP A 64 9.45 0.68 7.35
N ILE A 65 8.39 -0.13 7.27
CA ILE A 65 8.37 -1.46 7.87
C ILE A 65 9.45 -2.37 7.26
N LEU A 66 9.59 -2.38 5.93
CA LEU A 66 10.67 -3.12 5.26
C LEU A 66 12.06 -2.62 5.72
N GLY A 67 12.22 -1.31 5.90
CA GLY A 67 13.43 -0.69 6.44
C GLY A 67 13.75 -1.15 7.87
N ILE A 68 12.74 -1.21 8.74
CA ILE A 68 12.88 -1.75 10.11
C ILE A 68 13.36 -3.20 10.07
N VAL A 69 12.78 -4.03 9.20
CA VAL A 69 13.21 -5.43 9.05
C VAL A 69 14.65 -5.52 8.56
N LYS A 70 14.99 -4.82 7.46
CA LYS A 70 16.35 -4.77 6.89
C LYS A 70 17.38 -4.37 7.95
N TYR A 71 17.09 -3.31 8.72
CA TYR A 71 17.99 -2.82 9.78
C TYR A 71 18.06 -3.76 10.99
N HIS A 72 16.94 -4.36 11.40
CA HIS A 72 16.90 -5.31 12.52
C HIS A 72 17.78 -6.54 12.25
N TYR A 73 17.77 -7.03 11.02
CA TYR A 73 18.49 -8.24 10.64
C TYR A 73 19.87 -7.97 10.02
N GLY A 74 20.13 -6.75 9.54
CA GLY A 74 21.36 -6.39 8.85
C GLY A 74 21.47 -7.03 7.47
N VAL A 75 20.34 -7.17 6.75
CA VAL A 75 20.28 -7.86 5.45
C VAL A 75 19.59 -7.02 4.37
N VAL A 76 19.76 -7.45 3.12
CA VAL A 76 18.91 -7.06 1.99
C VAL A 76 17.92 -8.20 1.75
N LEU A 77 16.63 -7.89 1.66
CA LEU A 77 15.59 -8.88 1.42
C LEU A 77 15.56 -9.30 -0.06
N ASP A 78 15.39 -10.59 -0.33
CA ASP A 78 15.16 -11.10 -1.69
C ASP A 78 13.77 -10.73 -2.22
N GLU A 79 13.70 -9.64 -2.98
CA GLU A 79 12.46 -9.10 -3.55
C GLU A 79 11.84 -10.02 -4.63
N SER A 80 12.61 -10.97 -5.17
CA SER A 80 12.11 -11.96 -6.13
C SER A 80 11.41 -13.16 -5.45
N SER A 81 11.56 -13.30 -4.13
CA SER A 81 11.02 -14.43 -3.40
C SER A 81 9.51 -14.35 -3.18
N LEU A 82 8.84 -15.50 -3.28
CA LEU A 82 7.41 -15.61 -2.97
C LEU A 82 7.09 -15.20 -1.51
N ASN A 83 8.03 -15.40 -0.59
CA ASN A 83 7.86 -14.99 0.80
C ASN A 83 7.88 -13.46 0.92
N TYR A 84 8.76 -12.76 0.19
CA TYR A 84 8.76 -11.31 0.13
C TYR A 84 7.48 -10.76 -0.48
N THR A 85 7.04 -11.30 -1.62
CA THR A 85 5.78 -10.86 -2.26
C THR A 85 4.60 -10.97 -1.29
N ARG A 86 4.44 -12.14 -0.63
CA ARG A 86 3.38 -12.32 0.38
C ARG A 86 3.52 -11.33 1.52
N PHE A 87 4.74 -11.13 2.01
CA PHE A 87 4.99 -10.20 3.11
C PHE A 87 4.56 -8.78 2.73
N VAL A 88 4.97 -8.27 1.57
CA VAL A 88 4.55 -6.96 1.06
C VAL A 88 3.04 -6.86 0.90
N THR A 89 2.38 -7.87 0.33
CA THR A 89 0.92 -7.89 0.21
C THR A 89 0.25 -7.76 1.59
N HIS A 90 0.76 -8.43 2.61
CA HIS A 90 0.22 -8.30 3.96
C HIS A 90 0.46 -6.93 4.58
N LEU A 91 1.63 -6.32 4.34
CA LEU A 91 1.87 -4.95 4.78
C LEU A 91 0.92 -3.96 4.12
N GLN A 92 0.58 -4.17 2.83
CA GLN A 92 -0.42 -3.35 2.13
C GLN A 92 -1.80 -3.46 2.79
N TYR A 93 -2.24 -4.66 3.17
CA TYR A 93 -3.51 -4.82 3.90
C TYR A 93 -3.48 -4.13 5.27
N VAL A 94 -2.39 -4.26 6.04
CA VAL A 94 -2.24 -3.59 7.33
C VAL A 94 -2.26 -2.06 7.17
N ALA A 95 -1.54 -1.55 6.18
CA ALA A 95 -1.49 -0.11 5.90
C ALA A 95 -2.84 0.44 5.43
N GLN A 96 -3.54 -0.28 4.54
CA GLN A 96 -4.89 0.10 4.11
C GLN A 96 -5.85 0.18 5.29
N ARG A 97 -5.82 -0.82 6.18
CA ARG A 97 -6.63 -0.85 7.39
C ARG A 97 -6.35 0.34 8.32
N ILE A 98 -5.06 0.66 8.53
CA ILE A 98 -4.63 1.82 9.34
C ILE A 98 -5.19 3.12 8.75
N ILE A 99 -5.08 3.29 7.44
CA ILE A 99 -5.60 4.46 6.72
C ILE A 99 -7.12 4.56 6.85
N ASN A 100 -7.83 3.43 6.84
CA ASN A 100 -9.29 3.38 7.00
C ASN A 100 -9.75 3.55 8.47
N GLY A 101 -8.84 3.55 9.45
CA GLY A 101 -9.18 3.65 10.87
C GLY A 101 -9.92 2.42 11.40
N GLU A 102 -9.75 1.26 10.77
CA GLU A 102 -10.44 0.03 11.16
C GLU A 102 -9.80 -0.58 12.42
N LEU A 103 -10.61 -0.79 13.45
CA LEU A 103 -10.20 -1.47 14.69
C LEU A 103 -10.34 -2.98 14.54
N VAL A 104 -9.32 -3.72 14.96
CA VAL A 104 -9.32 -5.19 14.96
C VAL A 104 -9.35 -5.69 16.39
N GLU A 105 -10.42 -6.38 16.74
CA GLU A 105 -10.51 -7.11 18.00
C GLU A 105 -9.59 -8.33 17.98
N SER A 106 -8.99 -8.62 19.14
CA SER A 106 -8.08 -9.76 19.33
C SER A 106 -8.80 -10.88 20.06
N GLN A 107 -8.62 -12.13 19.62
CA GLN A 107 -9.34 -13.26 20.21
C GLN A 107 -8.45 -14.34 20.87
N ASP A 108 -7.16 -14.46 20.53
CA ASP A 108 -6.33 -15.60 20.98
C ASP A 108 -5.01 -15.21 21.68
N ASP A 109 -5.06 -15.16 23.01
CA ASP A 109 -3.90 -14.92 23.88
C ASP A 109 -2.87 -16.05 23.88
N PHE A 110 -3.29 -17.28 23.64
CA PHE A 110 -2.43 -18.46 23.70
C PHE A 110 -1.47 -18.50 22.51
N LEU A 111 -1.98 -18.23 21.30
CA LEU A 111 -1.17 -18.24 20.09
C LEU A 111 -0.10 -17.15 20.10
N TYR A 112 -0.45 -15.96 20.59
CA TYR A 112 0.49 -14.84 20.76
C TYR A 112 1.69 -15.22 21.62
N GLU A 113 1.44 -15.77 22.81
CA GLU A 113 2.51 -16.20 23.72
C GLU A 113 3.35 -17.34 23.14
N HIS A 114 2.74 -18.25 22.39
CA HIS A 114 3.47 -19.33 21.73
C HIS A 114 4.40 -18.80 20.63
N VAL A 115 3.91 -17.91 19.78
CA VAL A 115 4.68 -17.28 18.68
C VAL A 115 5.81 -16.41 19.21
N LYS A 116 5.55 -15.62 20.26
CA LYS A 116 6.57 -14.83 20.97
C LYS A 116 7.75 -15.66 21.46
N ARG A 117 7.47 -16.84 22.03
CA ARG A 117 8.51 -17.76 22.52
C ARG A 117 9.23 -18.45 21.36
N LYS A 118 8.49 -18.99 20.38
CA LYS A 118 9.04 -19.78 19.29
C LYS A 118 9.88 -18.94 18.31
N TYR A 119 9.40 -17.75 17.95
CA TYR A 119 10.01 -16.89 16.95
C TYR A 119 10.53 -15.58 17.57
N ASN A 120 11.26 -15.68 18.70
CA ASN A 120 11.64 -14.54 19.53
C ASN A 120 12.30 -13.38 18.76
N ARG A 121 13.21 -13.67 17.83
CA ARG A 121 13.90 -12.64 17.04
C ARG A 121 12.94 -11.91 16.10
N ALA A 122 12.09 -12.65 15.38
CA ALA A 122 11.07 -12.07 14.53
C ALA A 122 10.04 -11.27 15.33
N PHE A 123 9.69 -11.76 16.51
CA PHE A 123 8.78 -11.08 17.42
C PHE A 123 9.36 -9.74 17.91
N LYS A 124 10.65 -9.69 18.28
CA LYS A 124 11.33 -8.42 18.62
C LYS A 124 11.38 -7.43 17.45
N CYS A 125 11.42 -7.93 16.21
CA CYS A 125 11.30 -7.08 15.03
C CYS A 125 9.88 -6.54 14.87
N MET A 126 8.87 -7.40 15.08
CA MET A 126 7.47 -6.99 15.11
C MET A 126 7.21 -5.93 16.19
N GLU A 127 7.78 -6.06 17.40
CA GLU A 127 7.62 -5.05 18.46
C GLU A 127 8.15 -3.68 18.02
N LYS A 128 9.28 -3.62 17.30
CA LYS A 128 9.80 -2.37 16.73
C LYS A 128 8.84 -1.77 15.69
N ILE A 129 8.24 -2.62 14.86
CA ILE A 129 7.24 -2.19 13.88
C ILE A 129 6.01 -1.64 14.61
N ASN A 130 5.52 -2.34 15.64
CA ASN A 130 4.36 -1.91 16.42
C ASN A 130 4.62 -0.55 17.09
N HIS A 131 5.81 -0.33 17.65
CA HIS A 131 6.20 0.97 18.21
C HIS A 131 6.31 2.08 17.14
N TYR A 132 6.81 1.77 15.95
CA TYR A 132 6.81 2.71 14.84
C TYR A 132 5.37 3.12 14.45
N LEU A 133 4.47 2.14 14.33
CA LEU A 133 3.06 2.39 14.00
C LEU A 133 2.36 3.24 15.07
N GLU A 134 2.63 2.95 16.35
CA GLU A 134 2.10 3.74 17.45
C GLU A 134 2.61 5.19 17.40
N ALA A 135 3.93 5.38 17.18
CA ALA A 135 4.54 6.70 17.19
C ALA A 135 4.17 7.58 15.98
N GLN A 136 4.07 6.99 14.78
CA GLN A 136 3.83 7.73 13.54
C GLN A 136 2.36 7.80 13.15
N HIS A 137 1.56 6.81 13.54
CA HIS A 137 0.17 6.67 13.11
C HIS A 137 -0.84 6.53 14.25
N GLN A 138 -0.40 6.53 15.51
CA GLN A 138 -1.27 6.38 16.69
C GLN A 138 -2.11 5.08 16.68
N VAL A 139 -1.59 4.03 16.03
CA VAL A 139 -2.24 2.72 15.94
C VAL A 139 -1.34 1.63 16.51
N MET A 140 -1.94 0.72 17.28
CA MET A 140 -1.32 -0.53 17.67
C MET A 140 -1.92 -1.71 16.90
N LEU A 141 -1.07 -2.66 16.56
CA LEU A 141 -1.50 -3.95 16.02
C LEU A 141 -2.22 -4.77 17.10
N SER A 142 -3.25 -5.52 16.68
CA SER A 142 -3.89 -6.52 17.55
C SER A 142 -2.93 -7.69 17.80
N ARG A 143 -3.20 -8.54 18.79
CA ARG A 143 -2.32 -9.71 19.03
C ARG A 143 -2.30 -10.67 17.85
N ASP A 144 -3.44 -10.85 17.18
CA ASP A 144 -3.55 -11.70 16.00
C ASP A 144 -2.69 -11.17 14.85
N GLU A 145 -2.66 -9.85 14.66
CA GLU A 145 -1.79 -9.22 13.67
C GLU A 145 -0.32 -9.31 14.05
N CYS A 146 0.01 -9.13 15.33
CA CYS A 146 1.36 -9.32 15.84
C CYS A 146 1.84 -10.75 15.58
N VAL A 147 0.99 -11.75 15.81
CA VAL A 147 1.28 -13.16 15.49
C VAL A 147 1.58 -13.30 14.00
N TYR A 148 0.66 -12.81 13.18
CA TYR A 148 0.70 -12.98 11.74
C TYR A 148 1.94 -12.32 11.12
N LEU A 149 2.20 -11.08 11.52
CA LEU A 149 3.35 -10.30 11.10
C LEU A 149 4.66 -10.95 11.55
N THR A 150 4.71 -11.48 12.78
CA THR A 150 5.87 -12.22 13.29
C THR A 150 6.19 -13.44 12.41
N ILE A 151 5.18 -14.19 11.99
CA ILE A 151 5.36 -15.37 11.13
C ILE A 151 5.89 -14.97 9.75
N HIS A 152 5.37 -13.89 9.16
CA HIS A 152 5.86 -13.43 7.86
C HIS A 152 7.26 -12.86 7.90
N ILE A 153 7.61 -12.11 8.95
CA ILE A 153 9.00 -11.70 9.20
C ILE A 153 9.90 -12.92 9.32
N PHE A 154 9.48 -13.94 10.08
CA PHE A 154 10.27 -15.17 10.20
C PHE A 154 10.49 -15.82 8.81
N ARG A 155 9.44 -15.97 8.00
CA ARG A 155 9.49 -16.63 6.69
C ARG A 155 10.30 -15.87 5.63
N VAL A 156 10.26 -14.54 5.64
CA VAL A 156 11.09 -13.75 4.71
C VAL A 156 12.57 -13.87 5.08
N MET A 157 12.87 -14.05 6.38
CA MET A 157 14.25 -14.20 6.86
C MET A 157 14.80 -15.64 6.78
N GLU A 158 13.94 -16.66 6.79
CA GLU A 158 14.35 -18.09 6.80
C GLU A 158 15.05 -18.54 5.49
N ARG A 159 14.96 -17.75 4.41
CA ARG A 159 15.63 -18.05 3.12
C ARG A 159 16.93 -17.28 2.87
N ASP A 160 17.17 -16.20 3.61
CA ASP A 160 18.42 -15.44 3.51
C ASP A 160 19.56 -16.09 4.32
N THR A 161 19.22 -17.02 5.23
CA THR A 161 20.18 -17.88 5.92
C THR A 161 20.34 -19.22 5.20
N LYS A 162 20.84 -19.22 3.97
CA LYS A 162 21.58 -20.39 3.49
C LYS A 162 23.03 -20.19 3.92
N GLU A 163 23.53 -21.12 4.74
CA GLU A 163 24.96 -21.20 5.06
C GLU A 163 25.79 -21.17 3.77
N PRO A 164 26.95 -20.49 3.75
CA PRO A 164 27.84 -20.58 2.60
C PRO A 164 28.27 -22.04 2.43
N ASP A 165 28.05 -22.57 1.23
CA ASP A 165 28.46 -23.92 0.83
C ASP A 165 29.89 -24.19 1.33
N GLN A 166 30.03 -25.14 2.25
CA GLN A 166 31.31 -25.70 2.63
C GLN A 166 31.83 -26.52 1.44
N PHE A 167 32.77 -25.93 0.70
CA PHE A 167 33.65 -26.65 -0.22
C PHE A 167 34.73 -27.42 0.56
#